data_AF-A0A7X8YHV4-F1
#
_entry.id   AF-A0A7X8YHV4-F1
#
_cell.length_a   1.000
_cell.length_b   1.000
_cell.length_c   1.000
_cell.angle_alpha   90.00
_cell.angle_beta   90.00
_cell.angle_gamma   90.00
#
_symmetry.space_group_name_H-M   'P 1'
#
loop_
_entity.id
_entity.type
_entity.pdbx_description
1 polymer ?
#
loop_
_entity_poly.entity_id
_entity_poly.type
_entity_poly.pdbx_seq_one_letter_code
_entity_poly.pdbx_strand_id
1 'polypeptide(L)'
;MAKQQFYIPICVDNLAQFFAFGFITPASVFPIGHYIPDELSRHSNVIPLHRKPTTKSKIPAHGVKASRKEDAYAKSAIVVVTLDGVTPEPSESSTWLYLENILPTYCISEIIFEDQSAHEHFDYLTRTTGRVSDELLNRVKFKKGGFDKLLQSEDPSELVGVEGVLETNIDERPLGFEQNLLYKMSGYGAALALTYVMAKNGKVANDAFKVLSNVGANESDFASPLAIKVTKQYLFRDFEEDSLKYRIQDEFFDLLIKCGSNEKVLDKLIPFFDLDLGDPKATKFLRGLKTRLSDILKGKVESTKSEQMEVFRRVDRVSQFIDQIVTMFSLLDETEKLFTQPIHTISGEGYVNIAMAYGMRDKFYEVPKSVRQIEGLECFVIERMYEYFLTITNQTSEKVKQEFSLVPTLVDILDDSQTPQLKNVLSYKFDLVSKNLKQIVSVGEHTYVPEHPEKLIKILPSNESEFEAKMIAQRAFEDVDFNFILKLYEEEKALTKARMKLVNQLNKL
;
A
#
# COMPACT_ATOMS: atom_id res chain seq x y z
N MET A 1 24.39 2.31 19.43
CA MET A 1 24.12 3.72 19.84
C MET A 1 22.75 3.76 20.52
N ALA A 2 22.44 4.78 21.32
CA ALA A 2 21.14 4.91 21.96
C ALA A 2 20.11 5.54 21.01
N LYS A 3 18.87 5.05 21.05
CA LYS A 3 17.72 5.62 20.32
C LYS A 3 17.54 7.10 20.72
N GLN A 4 17.43 8.02 19.77
CA GLN A 4 17.18 9.44 20.06
C GLN A 4 15.72 9.80 19.78
N GLN A 5 15.13 10.65 20.63
CA GLN A 5 13.75 11.12 20.50
C GLN A 5 13.70 12.58 20.06
N PHE A 6 12.88 12.85 19.04
CA PHE A 6 12.65 14.19 18.49
C PHE A 6 11.16 14.51 18.47
N TYR A 7 10.84 15.80 18.49
CA TYR A 7 9.49 16.33 18.67
C TYR A 7 9.15 17.24 17.48
N ILE A 8 8.00 16.99 16.85
CA ILE A 8 7.52 17.70 15.65
C ILE A 8 6.10 18.21 15.93
N PRO A 9 5.85 19.52 16.05
CA PRO A 9 4.50 20.09 16.08
C PRO A 9 3.84 19.92 14.71
N ILE A 10 2.58 19.50 14.69
CA ILE A 10 1.86 19.20 13.47
C ILE A 10 0.36 19.50 13.61
N CYS A 11 -0.31 19.81 12.51
CA CYS A 11 -1.77 19.78 12.43
C CYS A 11 -2.29 18.32 12.44
N VAL A 12 -3.43 18.07 13.10
CA VAL A 12 -4.03 16.72 13.21
C VAL A 12 -4.46 16.18 11.84
N ASP A 13 -4.99 17.03 10.97
CA ASP A 13 -5.40 16.66 9.61
C ASP A 13 -4.21 16.19 8.76
N ASN A 14 -3.10 16.93 8.79
CA ASN A 14 -1.85 16.53 8.12
C ASN A 14 -1.32 15.22 8.72
N LEU A 15 -1.37 15.07 10.04
CA LEU A 15 -0.95 13.85 10.73
C LEU A 15 -1.76 12.62 10.27
N ALA A 16 -3.09 12.75 10.20
CA ALA A 16 -3.96 11.69 9.71
C ALA A 16 -3.65 11.33 8.24
N GLN A 17 -3.40 12.33 7.39
CA GLN A 17 -2.98 12.12 6.00
C GLN A 17 -1.58 11.48 5.90
N PHE A 18 -0.64 11.80 6.80
CA PHE A 18 0.66 11.11 6.86
C PHE A 18 0.51 9.63 7.25
N PHE A 19 -0.39 9.27 8.17
CA PHE A 19 -0.72 7.86 8.42
C PHE A 19 -1.39 7.18 7.21
N ALA A 20 -2.24 7.89 6.47
CA ALA A 20 -2.77 7.38 5.20
C ALA A 20 -1.64 7.15 4.17
N PHE A 21 -0.70 8.08 4.04
CA PHE A 21 0.45 7.98 3.12
C PHE A 21 1.50 6.94 3.54
N GLY A 22 1.65 6.70 4.85
CA GLY A 22 2.70 5.87 5.45
C GLY A 22 3.95 6.63 5.90
N PHE A 23 4.06 7.93 5.60
CA PHE A 23 5.26 8.74 5.86
C PHE A 23 4.90 10.16 6.26
N ILE A 24 5.71 10.77 7.13
CA ILE A 24 5.83 12.22 7.26
C ILE A 24 6.78 12.71 6.15
N THR A 25 6.41 13.80 5.47
CA THR A 25 7.20 14.44 4.40
C THR A 25 7.38 15.93 4.71
N PRO A 26 8.36 16.62 4.09
CA PRO A 26 8.31 18.07 3.99
C PRO A 26 6.99 18.51 3.33
N ALA A 27 6.46 19.68 3.71
CA ALA A 27 5.19 20.18 3.19
C ALA A 27 5.24 20.52 1.69
N SER A 28 6.39 20.96 1.18
CA SER A 28 6.61 21.34 -0.22
C SER A 28 6.41 20.22 -1.24
N VAL A 29 6.52 18.95 -0.80
CA VAL A 29 6.35 17.75 -1.62
C VAL A 29 5.14 16.91 -1.21
N PHE A 30 4.24 17.45 -0.38
CA PHE A 30 3.14 16.67 0.16
C PHE A 30 2.25 16.07 -0.96
N PRO A 31 2.04 14.73 -1.00
CA PRO A 31 1.45 14.07 -2.18
C PRO A 31 -0.06 13.81 -2.06
N ILE A 32 -0.78 14.40 -1.09
CA ILE A 32 -2.21 14.14 -0.85
C ILE A 32 -2.95 15.46 -0.63
N GLY A 33 -4.18 15.57 -1.14
CA GLY A 33 -5.17 16.52 -0.64
C GLY A 33 -4.72 17.99 -0.57
N HIS A 34 -5.09 18.64 0.54
CA HIS A 34 -4.69 20.00 0.89
C HIS A 34 -3.90 19.96 2.19
N TYR A 35 -2.76 20.67 2.22
CA TYR A 35 -1.88 20.76 3.38
C TYR A 35 -2.24 21.98 4.22
N ILE A 36 -2.64 21.79 5.48
CA ILE A 36 -2.90 22.91 6.40
C ILE A 36 -1.55 23.44 6.91
N PRO A 37 -1.23 24.75 6.83
CA PRO A 37 0.06 25.26 7.27
C PRO A 37 0.41 24.87 8.72
N ASP A 38 1.56 24.24 8.94
CA ASP A 38 2.08 23.92 10.28
C ASP A 38 3.61 24.08 10.33
N GLU A 39 4.31 23.45 11.28
CA GLU A 39 5.76 23.64 11.41
C GLU A 39 6.52 23.12 10.18
N LEU A 40 6.06 22.04 9.53
CA LEU A 40 6.68 21.52 8.31
C LEU A 40 6.57 22.49 7.13
N SER A 41 5.56 23.37 7.12
CA SER A 41 5.42 24.43 6.11
C SER A 41 6.40 25.59 6.32
N ARG A 42 6.96 25.73 7.53
CA ARG A 42 7.91 26.81 7.88
C ARG A 42 9.36 26.47 7.54
N HIS A 43 9.63 25.19 7.27
CA HIS A 43 10.95 24.67 6.99
C HIS A 43 10.95 24.05 5.59
N SER A 44 11.31 24.85 4.58
CA SER A 44 11.32 24.39 3.19
C SER A 44 12.19 23.14 3.05
N ASN A 45 11.66 22.13 2.35
CA ASN A 45 12.38 20.97 1.86
C ASN A 45 12.99 20.02 2.93
N VAL A 46 12.68 20.22 4.22
CA VAL A 46 13.19 19.38 5.33
C VAL A 46 12.12 19.07 6.37
N ILE A 47 12.32 18.02 7.16
CA ILE A 47 11.55 17.75 8.38
C ILE A 47 12.27 18.41 9.58
N PRO A 48 11.65 19.37 10.29
CA PRO A 48 12.22 20.00 11.46
C PRO A 48 12.04 19.13 12.71
N LEU A 49 13.13 18.84 13.40
CA LEU A 49 13.21 17.96 14.56
C LEU A 49 13.64 18.76 15.80
N HIS A 50 12.73 19.01 16.75
CA HIS A 50 13.10 19.60 18.03
C HIS A 50 13.66 18.51 18.96
N ARG A 51 14.72 18.83 19.73
CA ARG A 51 15.19 17.95 20.81
C ARG A 51 14.16 17.87 21.94
N LYS A 52 14.32 16.92 22.88
CA LYS A 52 13.41 16.82 24.03
C LYS A 52 13.28 18.16 24.78
N PRO A 53 12.07 18.74 24.91
CA PRO A 53 11.88 20.01 25.60
C PRO A 53 12.30 19.96 27.07
N THR A 54 12.81 21.09 27.55
CA THR A 54 13.28 21.32 28.92
C THR A 54 12.73 22.65 29.45
N THR A 55 12.97 22.95 30.72
CA THR A 55 12.60 24.26 31.31
C THR A 55 13.30 25.46 30.67
N LYS A 56 14.40 25.26 29.93
CA LYS A 56 15.18 26.32 29.26
C LYS A 56 15.04 26.35 27.74
N SER A 57 14.56 25.26 27.14
CA SER A 57 14.40 25.10 25.70
C SER A 57 13.09 24.37 25.45
N LYS A 58 12.08 25.15 25.05
CA LYS A 58 10.75 24.68 24.69
C LYS A 58 10.56 24.82 23.18
N ILE A 59 9.62 24.07 22.63
CA ILE A 59 9.32 24.10 21.18
C ILE A 59 8.65 25.44 20.84
N PRO A 60 9.10 26.17 19.80
CA PRO A 60 8.38 27.34 19.30
C PRO A 60 6.94 26.98 18.90
N ALA A 61 5.99 27.88 19.14
CA ALA A 61 4.57 27.65 18.83
C ALA A 61 4.16 28.14 17.42
N HIS A 62 5.12 28.38 16.52
CA HIS A 62 4.85 29.10 15.27
C HIS A 62 4.02 28.27 14.27
N GLY A 63 4.28 26.96 14.13
CA GLY A 63 3.48 26.06 13.31
C GLY A 63 2.03 25.97 13.80
N VAL A 64 1.83 25.83 15.12
CA VAL A 64 0.49 25.82 15.75
C VAL A 64 -0.26 27.13 15.48
N LYS A 65 0.44 28.27 15.54
CA LYS A 65 -0.14 29.59 15.17
C LYS A 65 -0.44 29.71 13.68
N ALA A 66 0.36 29.08 12.80
CA ALA A 66 0.09 29.04 11.36
C ALA A 66 -1.19 28.26 11.05
N SER A 67 -1.37 27.07 11.63
CA SER A 67 -2.58 26.26 11.43
C SER A 67 -3.83 27.00 11.87
N ARG A 68 -3.77 27.64 13.06
CA ARG A 68 -4.88 28.44 13.62
C ARG A 68 -5.17 29.76 12.89
N LYS A 69 -4.24 30.22 12.03
CA LYS A 69 -4.45 31.38 11.15
C LYS A 69 -5.19 30.98 9.87
N GLU A 70 -4.95 29.77 9.37
CA GLU A 70 -5.66 29.21 8.21
C GLU A 70 -7.08 28.77 8.59
N ASP A 71 -7.21 27.96 9.66
CA ASP A 71 -8.49 27.57 10.25
C ASP A 71 -8.47 27.73 11.77
N ALA A 72 -9.37 28.56 12.29
CA ALA A 72 -9.52 28.81 13.73
C ALA A 72 -9.90 27.55 14.54
N TYR A 73 -10.41 26.50 13.90
CA TYR A 73 -10.73 25.22 14.52
C TYR A 73 -9.62 24.17 14.39
N ALA A 74 -8.53 24.48 13.67
CA ALA A 74 -7.42 23.56 13.42
C ALA A 74 -6.84 22.98 14.72
N LYS A 75 -6.83 21.65 14.80
CA LYS A 75 -6.32 20.90 15.94
C LYS A 75 -4.84 20.56 15.79
N SER A 76 -4.08 20.67 16.88
CA SER A 76 -2.63 20.42 16.88
C SER A 76 -2.23 19.22 17.75
N ALA A 77 -1.11 18.61 17.37
CA ALA A 77 -0.43 17.57 18.13
C ALA A 77 1.09 17.77 18.08
N ILE A 78 1.82 17.12 18.99
CA ILE A 78 3.27 16.96 18.91
C ILE A 78 3.57 15.48 18.71
N VAL A 79 4.19 15.16 17.58
CA VAL A 79 4.64 13.81 17.23
C VAL A 79 6.02 13.57 17.86
N VAL A 80 6.18 12.45 18.57
CA VAL A 80 7.46 12.03 19.15
C VAL A 80 8.03 10.87 18.35
N VAL A 81 9.02 11.18 17.51
CA VAL A 81 9.67 10.21 16.63
C VAL A 81 10.94 9.68 17.26
N THR A 82 11.22 8.39 17.06
CA THR A 82 12.42 7.73 17.60
C THR A 82 13.33 7.29 16.46
N LEU A 83 14.53 7.88 16.37
CA LEU A 83 15.49 7.61 15.30
C LEU A 83 16.72 6.85 15.83
N ASP A 84 17.20 5.89 15.04
CA ASP A 84 18.41 5.12 15.28
C ASP A 84 19.47 5.46 14.21
N GLY A 85 20.69 5.78 14.64
CA GLY A 85 21.85 5.98 13.73
C GLY A 85 21.86 7.28 12.91
N VAL A 86 20.71 7.91 12.70
CA VAL A 86 20.60 9.20 11.99
C VAL A 86 21.18 10.33 12.85
N THR A 87 22.04 11.14 12.26
CA THR A 87 22.57 12.39 12.86
C THR A 87 21.99 13.57 12.08
N PRO A 88 20.80 14.09 12.45
CA PRO A 88 20.19 15.20 11.72
C PRO A 88 21.03 16.48 11.88
N GLU A 89 21.07 17.30 10.83
CA GLU A 89 21.95 18.47 10.77
C GLU A 89 21.46 19.60 11.68
N PRO A 90 22.34 20.36 12.34
CA PRO A 90 21.94 21.55 13.07
C PRO A 90 21.45 22.64 12.11
N SER A 91 20.28 23.22 12.39
CA SER A 91 19.85 24.43 11.68
C SER A 91 20.60 25.66 12.15
N GLU A 92 20.69 26.68 11.29
CA GLU A 92 21.40 27.94 11.59
C GLU A 92 20.83 28.65 12.82
N SER A 93 19.51 28.62 12.98
CA SER A 93 18.88 28.89 14.28
C SER A 93 19.01 27.63 15.16
N SER A 94 19.72 27.72 16.29
CA SER A 94 20.15 26.57 17.10
C SER A 94 19.05 25.75 17.80
N THR A 95 17.78 26.04 17.50
CA THR A 95 16.57 25.44 18.08
C THR A 95 16.19 24.11 17.42
N TRP A 96 16.38 23.99 16.11
CA TRP A 96 15.95 22.83 15.33
C TRP A 96 17.13 21.98 14.86
N LEU A 97 16.81 20.76 14.44
CA LEU A 97 17.68 19.91 13.64
C LEU A 97 16.91 19.53 12.38
N TYR A 98 17.57 19.42 11.23
CA TYR A 98 16.93 19.13 9.96
C TYR A 98 17.21 17.70 9.50
N LEU A 99 16.15 17.05 9.04
CA LEU A 99 16.19 15.77 8.34
C LEU A 99 15.73 16.02 6.89
N GLU A 100 16.62 15.81 5.93
CA GLU A 100 16.36 16.09 4.50
C GLU A 100 15.50 15.02 3.80
N ASN A 101 15.09 13.99 4.55
CA ASN A 101 14.39 12.82 4.07
C ASN A 101 12.94 12.75 4.56
N ILE A 102 12.15 11.91 3.91
CA ILE A 102 10.87 11.44 4.45
C ILE A 102 11.10 10.52 5.66
N LEU A 103 10.09 10.41 6.54
CA LEU A 103 10.15 9.60 7.74
C LEU A 103 8.97 8.62 7.82
N PRO A 104 9.19 7.29 7.85
CA PRO A 104 8.11 6.31 8.00
C PRO A 104 7.28 6.53 9.27
N THR A 105 5.95 6.40 9.18
CA THR A 105 5.06 6.58 10.34
C THR A 105 5.25 5.53 11.43
N TYR A 106 5.79 4.35 11.11
CA TYR A 106 6.17 3.36 12.13
C TYR A 106 7.31 3.80 13.06
N CYS A 107 8.02 4.89 12.74
CA CYS A 107 9.01 5.53 13.62
C CYS A 107 8.38 6.45 14.68
N ILE A 108 7.08 6.71 14.60
CA ILE A 108 6.32 7.48 15.60
C ILE A 108 6.13 6.62 16.85
N SER A 109 6.57 7.12 18.00
CA SER A 109 6.57 6.39 19.27
C SER A 109 5.52 6.89 20.27
N GLU A 110 5.19 8.18 20.21
CA GLU A 110 4.14 8.82 21.02
C GLU A 110 3.54 9.98 20.21
N ILE A 111 2.24 10.25 20.37
CA ILE A 111 1.58 11.47 19.91
C ILE A 111 0.96 12.16 21.14
N ILE A 112 1.27 13.44 21.31
CA ILE A 112 0.80 14.28 22.41
C ILE A 112 -0.19 15.30 21.81
N PHE A 113 -1.48 15.07 22.03
CA PHE A 113 -2.54 15.93 21.50
C PHE A 113 -2.72 17.19 22.36
N GLU A 114 -3.16 18.31 21.75
CA GLU A 114 -3.49 19.54 22.50
C GLU A 114 -4.55 19.28 23.58
N ASP A 115 -5.62 18.58 23.22
CA ASP A 115 -6.76 18.28 24.07
C ASP A 115 -7.40 16.92 23.69
N GLN A 116 -8.54 16.61 24.32
CA GLN A 116 -9.31 15.39 24.03
C GLN A 116 -9.99 15.45 22.65
N SER A 117 -10.38 16.63 22.17
CA SER A 117 -11.05 16.81 20.88
C SER A 117 -10.10 16.55 19.71
N ALA A 118 -8.84 16.98 19.82
CA ALA A 118 -7.78 16.68 18.85
C ALA A 118 -7.50 15.17 18.74
N HIS A 119 -7.54 14.44 19.85
CA HIS A 119 -7.42 12.98 19.86
C HIS A 119 -8.64 12.31 19.20
N GLU A 120 -9.86 12.74 19.54
CA GLU A 120 -11.10 12.22 18.93
C GLU A 120 -11.17 12.52 17.43
N HIS A 121 -10.70 13.69 17.00
CA HIS A 121 -10.61 14.07 15.60
C HIS A 121 -9.59 13.19 14.84
N PHE A 122 -8.42 12.93 15.44
CA PHE A 122 -7.43 12.00 14.88
C PHE A 122 -7.97 10.56 14.76
N ASP A 123 -8.60 10.02 15.81
CA ASP A 123 -9.22 8.70 15.78
C ASP A 123 -10.34 8.63 14.72
N TYR A 124 -11.15 9.69 14.57
CA TYR A 124 -12.15 9.78 13.51
C TYR A 124 -11.51 9.73 12.12
N LEU A 125 -10.54 10.62 11.85
CA LEU A 125 -9.87 10.72 10.55
C LEU A 125 -9.09 9.45 10.17
N THR A 126 -8.55 8.70 11.14
CA THR A 126 -7.71 7.52 10.87
C THR A 126 -8.44 6.19 11.00
N ARG A 127 -9.25 5.99 12.05
CA ARG A 127 -9.94 4.72 12.33
C ARG A 127 -11.36 4.69 11.76
N THR A 128 -12.10 5.81 11.80
CA THR A 128 -13.52 5.85 11.38
C THR A 128 -13.67 6.09 9.88
N THR A 129 -13.06 7.15 9.34
CA THR A 129 -13.12 7.49 7.90
C THR A 129 -11.86 7.10 7.14
N GLY A 130 -10.73 6.98 7.83
CA GLY A 130 -9.44 6.65 7.23
C GLY A 130 -9.26 5.17 6.88
N ARG A 131 -8.26 4.89 6.04
CA ARG A 131 -7.89 3.53 5.60
C ARG A 131 -6.69 2.95 6.38
N VAL A 132 -6.28 3.57 7.48
CA VAL A 132 -5.12 3.18 8.30
C VAL A 132 -5.41 1.89 9.08
N SER A 133 -4.43 0.99 9.23
CA SER A 133 -4.59 -0.20 10.06
C SER A 133 -4.60 0.14 11.56
N ASP A 134 -5.32 -0.66 12.33
CA ASP A 134 -5.27 -0.55 13.78
C ASP A 134 -3.92 -1.04 14.35
N GLU A 135 -3.18 -1.91 13.63
CA GLU A 135 -1.84 -2.36 14.04
C GLU A 135 -0.85 -1.20 14.10
N LEU A 136 -0.73 -0.43 13.01
CA LEU A 136 0.17 0.73 12.93
C LEU A 136 -0.17 1.78 13.99
N LEU A 137 -1.46 2.06 14.21
CA LEU A 137 -1.91 2.99 15.25
C LEU A 137 -1.62 2.46 16.67
N ASN A 138 -1.77 1.16 16.91
CA ASN A 138 -1.55 0.55 18.23
C ASN A 138 -0.06 0.44 18.61
N ARG A 139 0.87 0.62 17.66
CA ARG A 139 2.31 0.78 17.93
C ARG A 139 2.63 2.14 18.56
N VAL A 140 1.74 3.12 18.45
CA VAL A 140 1.92 4.49 18.94
C VAL A 140 1.28 4.69 20.30
N LYS A 141 1.97 5.38 21.21
CA LYS A 141 1.39 5.80 22.50
C LYS A 141 0.62 7.11 22.33
N PHE A 142 -0.66 7.12 22.68
CA PHE A 142 -1.44 8.36 22.68
C PHE A 142 -1.47 8.99 24.08
N LYS A 143 -1.08 10.26 24.15
CA LYS A 143 -1.02 11.02 25.39
C LYS A 143 -1.94 12.23 25.32
N LYS A 144 -2.77 12.35 26.35
CA LYS A 144 -3.77 13.40 26.51
C LYS A 144 -3.21 14.46 27.47
N GLY A 145 -2.92 15.64 26.93
CA GLY A 145 -2.44 16.79 27.70
C GLY A 145 -0.94 16.81 28.04
N GLY A 146 -0.50 17.98 28.50
CA GLY A 146 0.92 18.32 28.65
C GLY A 146 1.53 19.02 27.42
N PHE A 147 0.77 19.14 26.34
CA PHE A 147 1.11 19.87 25.11
C PHE A 147 1.63 21.29 25.39
N ASP A 148 0.84 22.13 26.07
CA ASP A 148 1.22 23.53 26.40
C ASP A 148 2.49 23.65 27.26
N LYS A 149 2.83 22.59 28.01
CA LYS A 149 4.05 22.57 28.84
C LYS A 149 5.30 22.42 27.99
N LEU A 150 5.18 21.83 26.80
CA LEU A 150 6.27 21.64 25.83
C LEU A 150 6.47 22.87 24.93
N LEU A 151 5.42 23.67 24.70
CA LEU A 151 5.47 24.88 23.88
C LEU A 151 5.97 26.12 24.63
N GLN A 152 6.71 26.98 23.94
CA GLN A 152 7.08 28.32 24.41
C GLN A 152 5.81 29.11 24.76
N SER A 153 5.83 29.80 25.90
CA SER A 153 4.73 30.66 26.31
C SER A 153 4.61 31.84 25.35
N GLU A 154 3.38 32.26 25.05
CA GLU A 154 3.14 33.41 24.19
C GLU A 154 3.62 34.69 24.87
N ASP A 155 4.61 35.35 24.27
CA ASP A 155 4.87 36.77 24.53
C ASP A 155 4.02 37.59 23.53
N PRO A 156 3.07 38.43 23.97
CA PRO A 156 2.19 39.18 23.07
C PRO A 156 2.89 40.21 22.19
N SER A 157 4.15 40.54 22.50
CA SER A 157 4.97 41.57 21.87
C SER A 157 5.70 41.13 20.59
N GLU A 158 5.79 39.82 20.29
CA GLU A 158 6.42 39.30 19.06
C GLU A 158 5.43 39.17 17.89
N LEU A 159 4.44 40.05 17.79
CA LEU A 159 3.64 40.26 16.56
C LEU A 159 4.40 41.12 15.52
N VAL A 160 5.67 40.82 15.31
CA VAL A 160 6.52 41.47 14.30
C VAL A 160 6.77 40.47 13.17
N GLY A 161 6.28 40.78 11.96
CA GLY A 161 6.65 40.07 10.74
C GLY A 161 5.95 38.72 10.50
N VAL A 162 4.61 38.72 10.44
CA VAL A 162 3.89 37.75 9.58
C VAL A 162 3.61 38.41 8.23
N GLU A 163 4.67 38.95 7.62
CA GLU A 163 4.71 39.23 6.19
C GLU A 163 4.87 37.90 5.44
N GLY A 164 4.41 37.83 4.19
CA GLY A 164 4.11 36.57 3.51
C GLY A 164 5.33 35.68 3.26
N VAL A 165 5.50 34.62 4.04
CA VAL A 165 6.51 33.55 3.82
C VAL A 165 6.09 32.60 2.68
N LEU A 166 5.66 33.18 1.56
CA LEU A 166 5.50 32.53 0.26
C LEU A 166 6.37 33.20 -0.81
N GLU A 167 6.86 34.42 -0.58
CA GLU A 167 7.66 35.17 -1.58
C GLU A 167 8.77 35.98 -0.90
N THR A 168 9.85 35.33 -0.43
CA THR A 168 11.25 35.85 -0.51
C THR A 168 12.27 34.89 0.13
N ASN A 169 13.16 34.34 -0.70
CA ASN A 169 14.51 33.85 -0.40
C ASN A 169 14.85 33.51 1.08
N ILE A 170 14.63 32.26 1.46
CA ILE A 170 15.45 31.56 2.47
C ILE A 170 16.09 30.40 1.71
N ASP A 171 17.40 30.19 1.86
CA ASP A 171 18.20 29.25 1.06
C ASP A 171 17.47 27.93 0.75
N GLU A 172 16.98 27.82 -0.48
CA GLU A 172 16.32 26.61 -0.97
C GLU A 172 17.38 25.52 -1.10
N ARG A 173 17.61 24.79 -0.02
CA ARG A 173 18.24 23.46 -0.10
C ARG A 173 17.43 22.67 -1.13
N PRO A 174 18.02 22.26 -2.26
CA PRO A 174 17.29 21.49 -3.24
C PRO A 174 16.87 20.17 -2.58
N LEU A 175 15.60 19.79 -2.70
CA LEU A 175 15.19 18.44 -2.33
C LEU A 175 16.03 17.45 -3.14
N GLY A 176 16.51 16.38 -2.49
CA GLY A 176 17.08 15.24 -3.19
C GLY A 176 16.05 14.44 -4.02
N PHE A 177 14.79 14.89 -4.10
CA PHE A 177 13.67 14.19 -4.73
C PHE A 177 12.47 15.11 -5.04
N GLU A 178 11.61 14.68 -5.96
CA GLU A 178 10.38 15.41 -6.34
C GLU A 178 9.10 14.74 -5.82
N GLN A 179 7.98 15.48 -5.81
CA GLN A 179 6.64 14.94 -5.51
C GLN A 179 6.27 13.74 -6.42
N ASN A 180 6.75 13.72 -7.68
CA ASN A 180 6.53 12.60 -8.59
C ASN A 180 7.16 11.29 -8.10
N LEU A 181 8.29 11.35 -7.38
CA LEU A 181 8.88 10.17 -6.75
C LEU A 181 7.98 9.63 -5.64
N LEU A 182 7.35 10.51 -4.86
CA LEU A 182 6.42 10.11 -3.81
C LEU A 182 5.15 9.46 -4.37
N TYR A 183 4.63 9.94 -5.51
CA TYR A 183 3.56 9.25 -6.24
C TYR A 183 4.02 7.87 -6.74
N LYS A 184 5.22 7.73 -7.32
CA LYS A 184 5.79 6.43 -7.74
C LYS A 184 5.98 5.46 -6.58
N MET A 185 6.54 5.91 -5.46
CA MET A 185 6.67 5.14 -4.22
C MET A 185 5.31 4.65 -3.71
N SER A 186 4.30 5.52 -3.74
CA SER A 186 2.94 5.19 -3.27
C SER A 186 2.20 4.24 -4.21
N GLY A 187 2.37 4.38 -5.52
CA GLY A 187 1.88 3.41 -6.52
C GLY A 187 2.54 2.04 -6.36
N TYR A 188 3.86 2.00 -6.11
CA TYR A 188 4.59 0.77 -5.78
C TYR A 188 4.03 0.07 -4.53
N GLY A 189 3.84 0.81 -3.43
CA GLY A 189 3.30 0.26 -2.20
C GLY A 189 1.90 -0.34 -2.37
N ALA A 190 1.02 0.36 -3.08
CA ALA A 190 -0.31 -0.15 -3.40
C ALA A 190 -0.27 -1.38 -4.32
N ALA A 191 0.55 -1.35 -5.37
CA ALA A 191 0.74 -2.49 -6.26
C ALA A 191 1.23 -3.73 -5.49
N LEU A 192 2.14 -3.56 -4.53
CA LEU A 192 2.61 -4.61 -3.63
C LEU A 192 1.49 -5.16 -2.72
N ALA A 193 0.74 -4.28 -2.06
CA ALA A 193 -0.38 -4.66 -1.18
C ALA A 193 -1.50 -5.40 -1.93
N LEU A 194 -1.86 -4.94 -3.14
CA LEU A 194 -2.88 -5.61 -3.96
C LEU A 194 -2.37 -6.93 -4.55
N THR A 195 -1.08 -7.02 -4.91
CA THR A 195 -0.50 -8.28 -5.39
C THR A 195 -0.42 -9.34 -4.28
N TYR A 196 -0.19 -8.93 -3.02
CA TYR A 196 -0.34 -9.84 -1.86
C TYR A 196 -1.75 -10.45 -1.80
N VAL A 197 -2.80 -9.64 -1.95
CA VAL A 197 -4.18 -10.15 -1.95
C VAL A 197 -4.44 -11.09 -3.13
N MET A 198 -3.86 -10.79 -4.30
CA MET A 198 -3.99 -11.63 -5.49
C MET A 198 -3.12 -12.89 -5.46
N ALA A 199 -2.14 -13.01 -4.55
CA ALA A 199 -1.32 -14.22 -4.38
C ALA A 199 -2.15 -15.48 -4.05
N LYS A 200 -3.37 -15.31 -3.50
CA LYS A 200 -4.34 -16.40 -3.31
C LYS A 200 -4.79 -17.06 -4.62
N ASN A 201 -4.68 -16.34 -5.75
CA ASN A 201 -5.07 -16.79 -7.09
C ASN A 201 -3.89 -17.50 -7.80
N GLY A 202 -3.20 -18.38 -7.06
CA GLY A 202 -2.22 -19.29 -7.63
C GLY A 202 -0.75 -18.90 -7.45
N LYS A 203 0.10 -19.88 -7.76
CA LYS A 203 1.55 -19.84 -7.56
C LYS A 203 2.23 -18.70 -8.32
N VAL A 204 1.80 -18.44 -9.56
CA VAL A 204 2.32 -17.33 -10.38
C VAL A 204 2.08 -15.98 -9.70
N ALA A 205 0.94 -15.79 -9.04
CA ALA A 205 0.64 -14.55 -8.32
C ALA A 205 1.42 -14.45 -6.99
N ASN A 206 1.61 -15.57 -6.28
CA ASN A 206 2.47 -15.64 -5.09
C ASN A 206 3.95 -15.31 -5.42
N ASP A 207 4.49 -15.91 -6.47
CA ASP A 207 5.87 -15.68 -6.90
C ASP A 207 6.05 -14.24 -7.41
N ALA A 208 5.04 -13.68 -8.09
CA ALA A 208 5.03 -12.26 -8.49
C ALA A 208 5.05 -11.30 -7.29
N PHE A 209 4.25 -11.56 -6.24
CA PHE A 209 4.30 -10.81 -4.98
C PHE A 209 5.72 -10.84 -4.38
N LYS A 210 6.32 -12.03 -4.27
CA LYS A 210 7.68 -12.19 -3.74
C LYS A 210 8.73 -11.43 -4.56
N VAL A 211 8.68 -11.51 -5.89
CA VAL A 211 9.60 -10.76 -6.76
C VAL A 211 9.43 -9.25 -6.61
N LEU A 212 8.18 -8.76 -6.50
CA LEU A 212 7.88 -7.34 -6.31
C LEU A 212 8.29 -6.82 -4.93
N SER A 213 8.27 -7.68 -3.91
CA SER A 213 8.67 -7.36 -2.54
C SER A 213 10.18 -7.10 -2.39
N ASN A 214 10.98 -7.56 -3.36
CA ASN A 214 12.39 -7.22 -3.46
C ASN A 214 12.56 -5.91 -4.23
N VAL A 215 13.12 -4.90 -3.56
CA VAL A 215 13.41 -3.59 -4.15
C VAL A 215 14.61 -3.70 -5.10
N GLY A 216 14.54 -3.00 -6.23
CA GLY A 216 15.57 -3.01 -7.27
C GLY A 216 15.32 -4.01 -8.41
N ALA A 217 16.17 -3.92 -9.43
CA ALA A 217 16.17 -4.80 -10.58
C ALA A 217 17.16 -5.96 -10.36
N ASN A 218 16.66 -7.20 -10.41
CA ASN A 218 17.45 -8.41 -10.24
C ASN A 218 17.47 -9.23 -11.55
N GLU A 219 18.51 -10.03 -11.78
CA GLU A 219 18.59 -10.91 -12.97
C GLU A 219 17.40 -11.91 -13.05
N SER A 220 16.77 -12.22 -11.92
CA SER A 220 15.52 -13.01 -11.86
C SER A 220 14.32 -12.35 -12.54
N ASP A 221 14.32 -11.03 -12.71
CA ASP A 221 13.15 -10.28 -13.19
C ASP A 221 12.82 -10.62 -14.66
N PHE A 222 13.79 -11.12 -15.45
CA PHE A 222 13.56 -11.60 -16.82
C PHE A 222 12.60 -12.80 -16.91
N ALA A 223 12.44 -13.60 -15.85
CA ALA A 223 11.48 -14.69 -15.80
C ALA A 223 10.07 -14.27 -15.34
N SER A 224 9.91 -13.04 -14.83
CA SER A 224 8.68 -12.60 -14.17
C SER A 224 7.50 -12.35 -15.13
N PRO A 225 6.25 -12.31 -14.63
CA PRO A 225 5.09 -11.89 -15.41
C PRO A 225 5.25 -10.52 -16.06
N LEU A 226 4.54 -10.26 -17.16
CA LEU A 226 4.72 -9.01 -17.92
C LEU A 226 4.51 -7.77 -17.06
N ALA A 227 3.45 -7.72 -16.23
CA ALA A 227 3.17 -6.56 -15.38
C ALA A 227 4.31 -6.22 -14.41
N ILE A 228 4.97 -7.23 -13.82
CA ILE A 228 6.11 -7.02 -12.94
C ILE A 228 7.26 -6.36 -13.71
N LYS A 229 7.57 -6.84 -14.92
CA LYS A 229 8.62 -6.28 -15.77
C LYS A 229 8.35 -4.82 -16.14
N VAL A 230 7.16 -4.53 -16.68
CA VAL A 230 6.83 -3.17 -17.14
C VAL A 230 6.70 -2.18 -15.99
N THR A 231 6.18 -2.60 -14.83
CA THR A 231 6.07 -1.72 -13.66
C THR A 231 7.41 -1.53 -12.97
N LYS A 232 8.24 -2.57 -12.77
CA LYS A 232 9.61 -2.36 -12.30
C LYS A 232 10.38 -1.43 -13.25
N GLN A 233 10.25 -1.62 -14.55
CA GLN A 233 10.87 -0.72 -15.52
C GLN A 233 10.38 0.73 -15.37
N TYR A 234 9.08 0.99 -15.26
CA TYR A 234 8.55 2.34 -15.07
C TYR A 234 8.97 2.99 -13.73
N LEU A 235 9.14 2.18 -12.68
CA LEU A 235 9.47 2.63 -11.32
C LEU A 235 10.97 2.82 -11.06
N PHE A 236 11.84 2.04 -11.72
CA PHE A 236 13.28 1.95 -11.43
C PHE A 236 14.21 2.30 -12.61
N ARG A 237 13.70 2.62 -13.81
CA ARG A 237 14.55 3.00 -14.95
C ARG A 237 15.02 4.46 -14.83
N ASP A 238 16.32 4.67 -14.97
CA ASP A 238 16.90 6.01 -15.17
C ASP A 238 16.39 6.63 -16.47
N PHE A 239 16.00 7.90 -16.43
CA PHE A 239 15.28 8.58 -17.52
C PHE A 239 16.09 8.71 -18.84
N GLU A 240 17.38 8.38 -18.86
CA GLU A 240 18.26 8.49 -20.02
C GLU A 240 18.09 7.36 -21.06
N GLU A 241 17.49 6.20 -20.71
CA GLU A 241 17.27 5.12 -21.69
C GLU A 241 16.02 5.33 -22.58
N ASP A 242 16.30 5.61 -23.86
CA ASP A 242 15.46 5.38 -25.06
C ASP A 242 13.95 5.60 -24.88
N SER A 243 13.59 6.82 -24.46
CA SER A 243 12.24 7.24 -24.07
C SER A 243 11.15 6.96 -25.12
N LEU A 244 11.50 6.95 -26.41
CA LEU A 244 10.57 6.64 -27.50
C LEU A 244 10.09 5.18 -27.47
N LYS A 245 10.94 4.24 -27.06
CA LYS A 245 10.64 2.79 -27.09
C LYS A 245 9.57 2.40 -26.07
N TYR A 246 9.53 3.07 -24.92
CA TYR A 246 8.61 2.78 -23.81
C TYR A 246 7.53 3.84 -23.62
N ARG A 247 7.47 4.86 -24.49
CA ARG A 247 6.57 6.01 -24.40
C ARG A 247 5.11 5.66 -24.08
N ILE A 248 4.52 4.69 -24.78
CA ILE A 248 3.12 4.26 -24.55
C ILE A 248 2.92 3.71 -23.13
N GLN A 249 3.89 2.94 -22.63
CA GLN A 249 3.86 2.35 -21.29
C GLN A 249 4.02 3.44 -20.22
N ASP A 250 4.98 4.34 -20.42
CA ASP A 250 5.30 5.37 -19.44
C ASP A 250 4.18 6.44 -19.38
N GLU A 251 3.64 6.88 -20.52
CA GLU A 251 2.46 7.77 -20.60
C GLU A 251 1.21 7.12 -19.98
N PHE A 252 1.03 5.80 -20.14
CA PHE A 252 -0.08 5.08 -19.51
C PHE A 252 0.05 5.04 -17.98
N PHE A 253 1.21 4.66 -17.45
CA PHE A 253 1.43 4.62 -16.00
C PHE A 253 1.40 6.01 -15.35
N ASP A 254 1.92 7.04 -16.02
CA ASP A 254 1.83 8.43 -15.57
C ASP A 254 0.38 8.87 -15.36
N LEU A 255 -0.54 8.48 -16.24
CA LEU A 255 -1.96 8.82 -16.13
C LEU A 255 -2.68 8.05 -15.03
N LEU A 256 -2.29 6.80 -14.77
CA LEU A 256 -2.78 6.07 -13.59
C LEU A 256 -2.31 6.77 -12.32
N ILE A 257 -1.01 7.05 -12.19
CA ILE A 257 -0.43 7.61 -10.96
C ILE A 257 -0.95 9.02 -10.65
N LYS A 258 -1.18 9.84 -11.69
CA LYS A 258 -1.75 11.19 -11.58
C LYS A 258 -3.28 11.22 -11.47
N CYS A 259 -3.95 10.07 -11.44
CA CYS A 259 -5.40 10.00 -11.19
C CYS A 259 -5.70 10.32 -9.72
N GLY A 260 -6.50 11.35 -9.46
CA GLY A 260 -6.99 11.68 -8.13
C GLY A 260 -8.04 10.69 -7.64
N SER A 261 -8.23 10.61 -6.32
CA SER A 261 -9.13 9.64 -5.67
C SER A 261 -10.62 9.82 -5.98
N ASN A 262 -11.03 11.03 -6.38
CA ASN A 262 -12.39 11.33 -6.83
C ASN A 262 -12.55 11.32 -8.37
N GLU A 263 -11.50 10.95 -9.11
CA GLU A 263 -11.48 11.01 -10.57
C GLU A 263 -11.64 9.62 -11.18
N LYS A 264 -12.48 9.49 -12.21
CA LYS A 264 -12.58 8.24 -12.96
C LYS A 264 -11.36 8.07 -13.85
N VAL A 265 -10.68 6.96 -13.71
CA VAL A 265 -9.45 6.68 -14.47
C VAL A 265 -9.71 6.63 -15.99
N LEU A 266 -10.90 6.22 -16.42
CA LEU A 266 -11.29 6.23 -17.83
C LEU A 266 -11.31 7.64 -18.42
N ASP A 267 -11.76 8.64 -17.66
CA ASP A 267 -11.80 10.04 -18.11
C ASP A 267 -10.38 10.59 -18.28
N LYS A 268 -9.42 10.16 -17.44
CA LYS A 268 -7.98 10.46 -17.59
C LYS A 268 -7.33 9.75 -18.77
N LEU A 269 -7.84 8.58 -19.16
CA LEU A 269 -7.33 7.82 -20.30
C LEU A 269 -7.91 8.26 -21.65
N ILE A 270 -8.97 9.09 -21.69
CA ILE A 270 -9.52 9.63 -22.95
C ILE A 270 -8.45 10.36 -23.79
N PRO A 271 -7.68 11.33 -23.25
CA PRO A 271 -6.60 11.98 -24.00
C PRO A 271 -5.52 11.00 -24.49
N PHE A 272 -5.25 9.95 -23.73
CA PHE A 272 -4.26 8.93 -24.10
C PHE A 272 -4.67 8.14 -25.35
N PHE A 273 -5.96 7.87 -25.53
CA PHE A 273 -6.42 7.18 -26.74
C PHE A 273 -6.36 8.03 -28.02
N ASP A 274 -6.20 9.35 -27.88
CA ASP A 274 -6.09 10.32 -28.99
C ASP A 274 -4.64 10.82 -29.22
N LEU A 275 -3.65 10.31 -28.47
CA LEU A 275 -2.23 10.63 -28.67
C LEU A 275 -1.76 10.25 -30.07
N ASP A 276 -1.14 11.21 -30.77
CA ASP A 276 -0.36 10.92 -31.97
C ASP A 276 1.11 10.71 -31.57
N LEU A 277 1.59 9.49 -31.82
CA LEU A 277 2.93 9.04 -31.48
C LEU A 277 3.85 8.97 -32.70
N GLY A 278 3.35 9.34 -33.89
CA GLY A 278 4.10 9.25 -35.15
C GLY A 278 4.25 7.82 -35.71
N ASP A 279 3.91 6.78 -34.95
CA ASP A 279 3.79 5.39 -35.44
C ASP A 279 2.33 5.04 -35.78
N PRO A 280 2.00 4.78 -37.07
CA PRO A 280 0.67 4.35 -37.49
C PRO A 280 0.14 3.09 -36.76
N LYS A 281 1.00 2.19 -36.28
CA LYS A 281 0.58 1.00 -35.52
C LYS A 281 0.14 1.37 -34.11
N ALA A 282 0.93 2.18 -33.41
CA ALA A 282 0.58 2.72 -32.09
C ALA A 282 -0.73 3.52 -32.14
N THR A 283 -0.84 4.48 -33.07
CA THR A 283 -2.06 5.29 -33.26
C THR A 283 -3.28 4.44 -33.63
N LYS A 284 -3.11 3.36 -34.40
CA LYS A 284 -4.20 2.40 -34.68
C LYS A 284 -4.61 1.60 -33.44
N PHE A 285 -3.66 1.20 -32.59
CA PHE A 285 -3.94 0.51 -31.34
C PHE A 285 -4.73 1.39 -30.36
N LEU A 286 -4.30 2.63 -30.14
CA LEU A 286 -4.95 3.59 -29.24
C LEU A 286 -6.40 3.90 -29.66
N ARG A 287 -6.65 4.13 -30.96
CA ARG A 287 -8.02 4.26 -31.51
C ARG A 287 -8.85 2.98 -31.34
N GLY A 288 -8.21 1.81 -31.36
CA GLY A 288 -8.83 0.52 -31.06
C GLY A 288 -9.35 0.44 -29.61
N LEU A 289 -8.54 0.88 -28.64
CA LEU A 289 -8.95 0.99 -27.23
C LEU A 289 -10.16 1.91 -27.06
N LYS A 290 -10.15 3.10 -27.69
CA LYS A 290 -11.28 4.04 -27.67
C LYS A 290 -12.57 3.45 -28.22
N THR A 291 -12.46 2.64 -29.29
CA THR A 291 -13.59 1.93 -29.88
C THR A 291 -14.14 0.87 -28.92
N ARG A 292 -13.25 0.07 -28.29
CA ARG A 292 -13.63 -0.94 -27.29
C ARG A 292 -14.30 -0.32 -26.07
N LEU A 293 -13.75 0.77 -25.52
CA LEU A 293 -14.37 1.53 -24.44
C LEU A 293 -15.79 1.98 -24.82
N SER A 294 -15.97 2.53 -26.03
CA SER A 294 -17.29 2.93 -26.52
C SER A 294 -18.26 1.77 -26.64
N ASP A 295 -17.79 0.57 -26.99
CA ASP A 295 -18.59 -0.63 -27.11
C ASP A 295 -18.98 -1.24 -25.75
N ILE A 296 -18.08 -1.19 -24.75
CA ILE A 296 -18.38 -1.56 -23.35
C ILE A 296 -19.45 -0.61 -22.78
N LEU A 297 -19.26 0.71 -22.93
CA LEU A 297 -20.21 1.73 -22.47
C LEU A 297 -21.58 1.64 -23.16
N LYS A 298 -21.66 1.03 -24.35
CA LYS A 298 -22.91 0.73 -25.08
C LYS A 298 -23.51 -0.64 -24.72
N GLY A 299 -22.94 -1.35 -23.75
CA GLY A 299 -23.43 -2.65 -23.28
C GLY A 299 -23.14 -3.83 -24.21
N LYS A 300 -22.22 -3.70 -25.19
CA LYS A 300 -21.85 -4.84 -26.07
C LYS A 300 -20.92 -5.85 -25.39
N VAL A 301 -20.32 -5.46 -24.27
CA VAL A 301 -19.54 -6.32 -23.37
C VAL A 301 -20.29 -6.33 -22.04
N GLU A 302 -21.05 -7.38 -21.79
CA GLU A 302 -22.09 -7.36 -20.76
C GLU A 302 -21.54 -7.53 -19.33
N SER A 303 -20.41 -8.21 -19.16
CA SER A 303 -19.80 -8.42 -17.83
C SER A 303 -18.36 -8.95 -17.89
N THR A 304 -17.71 -8.93 -16.72
CA THR A 304 -16.45 -9.61 -16.40
C THR A 304 -16.51 -11.14 -16.50
N LYS A 305 -17.69 -11.71 -16.75
CA LYS A 305 -17.92 -13.17 -16.92
C LYS A 305 -18.22 -13.57 -18.36
N SER A 306 -18.13 -12.63 -19.31
CA SER A 306 -18.34 -12.91 -20.73
C SER A 306 -17.18 -13.69 -21.35
N GLU A 307 -17.46 -14.55 -22.33
CA GLU A 307 -16.44 -15.30 -23.08
C GLU A 307 -15.42 -14.39 -23.76
N GLN A 308 -15.79 -13.13 -24.03
CA GLN A 308 -14.92 -12.10 -24.59
C GLN A 308 -13.70 -11.83 -23.69
N MET A 309 -13.76 -12.13 -22.39
CA MET A 309 -12.65 -11.97 -21.45
C MET A 309 -11.57 -13.07 -21.56
N GLU A 310 -11.79 -14.16 -22.32
CA GLU A 310 -10.75 -15.17 -22.60
C GLU A 310 -9.56 -14.60 -23.39
N VAL A 311 -9.73 -13.48 -24.11
CA VAL A 311 -8.63 -12.81 -24.83
C VAL A 311 -7.52 -12.31 -23.89
N PHE A 312 -7.81 -12.20 -22.59
CA PHE A 312 -6.87 -11.77 -21.55
C PHE A 312 -6.32 -12.93 -20.69
N ARG A 313 -6.62 -14.18 -21.05
CA ARG A 313 -6.10 -15.36 -20.35
C ARG A 313 -4.58 -15.47 -20.38
N ARG A 314 -3.95 -14.89 -21.40
CA ARG A 314 -2.50 -14.78 -21.58
C ARG A 314 -2.12 -13.40 -22.13
N VAL A 315 -1.14 -12.75 -21.50
CA VAL A 315 -0.80 -11.34 -21.76
C VAL A 315 0.70 -11.21 -22.00
N ASP A 316 1.16 -11.50 -23.21
CA ASP A 316 2.59 -11.49 -23.57
C ASP A 316 3.13 -10.11 -24.01
N ARG A 317 2.25 -9.13 -24.24
CA ARG A 317 2.61 -7.82 -24.84
C ARG A 317 1.99 -6.64 -24.10
N VAL A 318 2.72 -5.52 -24.06
CA VAL A 318 2.27 -4.25 -23.44
C VAL A 318 0.90 -3.80 -23.96
N SER A 319 0.64 -3.97 -25.26
CA SER A 319 -0.66 -3.64 -25.84
C SER A 319 -1.82 -4.51 -25.31
N GLN A 320 -1.58 -5.80 -25.05
CA GLN A 320 -2.57 -6.70 -24.44
C GLN A 320 -2.77 -6.36 -22.96
N PHE A 321 -1.71 -5.97 -22.26
CA PHE A 321 -1.77 -5.50 -20.87
C PHE A 321 -2.64 -4.24 -20.77
N ILE A 322 -2.33 -3.19 -21.53
CA ILE A 322 -3.11 -1.95 -21.53
C ILE A 322 -4.57 -2.22 -21.91
N ASP A 323 -4.83 -3.07 -22.90
CA ASP A 323 -6.17 -3.46 -23.33
C ASP A 323 -6.95 -4.21 -22.23
N GLN A 324 -6.30 -5.13 -21.51
CA GLN A 324 -6.87 -5.79 -20.32
C GLN A 324 -7.24 -4.76 -19.25
N ILE A 325 -6.32 -3.85 -18.92
CA ILE A 325 -6.52 -2.87 -17.84
C ILE A 325 -7.62 -1.86 -18.19
N VAL A 326 -7.63 -1.31 -19.41
CA VAL A 326 -8.69 -0.41 -19.89
C VAL A 326 -10.04 -1.11 -19.87
N THR A 327 -10.11 -2.36 -20.34
CA THR A 327 -11.34 -3.17 -20.28
C THR A 327 -11.78 -3.41 -18.84
N MET A 328 -10.84 -3.62 -17.91
CA MET A 328 -11.16 -3.88 -16.51
C MET A 328 -11.65 -2.63 -15.78
N PHE A 329 -11.00 -1.46 -15.93
CA PHE A 329 -11.55 -0.20 -15.40
C PHE A 329 -12.92 0.14 -15.99
N SER A 330 -13.19 -0.23 -17.25
CA SER A 330 -14.51 -0.07 -17.88
C SER A 330 -15.62 -0.92 -17.24
N LEU A 331 -15.26 -1.98 -16.49
CA LEU A 331 -16.20 -2.92 -15.88
C LEU A 331 -16.19 -2.87 -14.34
N LEU A 332 -15.07 -2.52 -13.71
CA LEU A 332 -14.81 -2.58 -12.26
C LEU A 332 -13.99 -1.37 -11.76
N ASP A 333 -14.46 -0.14 -11.96
CA ASP A 333 -13.69 1.08 -11.61
C ASP A 333 -13.25 1.19 -10.12
N GLU A 334 -13.85 0.44 -9.19
CA GLU A 334 -13.47 0.42 -7.76
C GLU A 334 -12.61 -0.81 -7.39
N THR A 335 -11.54 -0.61 -6.61
CA THR A 335 -10.63 -1.68 -6.18
C THR A 335 -11.31 -2.73 -5.30
N GLU A 336 -12.23 -2.32 -4.43
CA GLU A 336 -13.03 -3.22 -3.60
C GLU A 336 -13.82 -4.24 -4.44
N LYS A 337 -14.21 -3.87 -5.66
CA LYS A 337 -14.91 -4.78 -6.58
C LYS A 337 -14.02 -5.88 -7.14
N LEU A 338 -12.69 -5.70 -7.19
CA LEU A 338 -11.74 -6.75 -7.59
C LEU A 338 -11.75 -7.94 -6.64
N PHE A 339 -12.01 -7.71 -5.35
CA PHE A 339 -11.96 -8.77 -4.34
C PHE A 339 -13.26 -9.57 -4.26
N THR A 340 -14.37 -8.94 -4.63
CA THR A 340 -15.75 -9.44 -4.46
C THR A 340 -16.36 -9.98 -5.76
N GLN A 341 -15.80 -9.64 -6.92
CA GLN A 341 -16.30 -10.09 -8.22
C GLN A 341 -15.34 -11.08 -8.90
N PRO A 342 -15.71 -12.36 -9.02
CA PRO A 342 -14.86 -13.38 -9.64
C PRO A 342 -14.80 -13.19 -11.15
N ILE A 343 -13.58 -13.07 -11.70
CA ILE A 343 -13.32 -12.91 -13.14
C ILE A 343 -12.92 -14.29 -13.70
N HIS A 344 -13.94 -15.07 -14.09
CA HIS A 344 -13.83 -16.53 -14.31
C HIS A 344 -12.89 -16.98 -15.44
N THR A 345 -12.46 -16.08 -16.33
CA THR A 345 -11.61 -16.37 -17.51
C THR A 345 -10.16 -15.88 -17.36
N ILE A 346 -9.84 -15.21 -16.25
CA ILE A 346 -8.53 -14.60 -16.01
C ILE A 346 -7.64 -15.55 -15.19
N SER A 347 -6.40 -15.73 -15.66
CA SER A 347 -5.35 -16.49 -14.98
C SER A 347 -4.73 -15.73 -13.81
N GLY A 348 -3.99 -16.41 -12.92
CA GLY A 348 -3.22 -15.75 -11.86
C GLY A 348 -2.33 -14.60 -12.36
N GLU A 349 -1.71 -14.72 -13.56
CA GLU A 349 -0.98 -13.62 -14.20
C GLU A 349 -1.86 -12.40 -14.50
N GLY A 350 -3.08 -12.58 -15.01
CA GLY A 350 -3.97 -11.46 -15.26
C GLY A 350 -4.50 -10.80 -13.96
N TYR A 351 -4.62 -11.56 -12.86
CA TYR A 351 -4.88 -10.95 -11.55
C TYR A 351 -3.70 -10.10 -11.06
N VAL A 352 -2.45 -10.52 -11.31
CA VAL A 352 -1.26 -9.67 -11.06
C VAL A 352 -1.32 -8.41 -11.91
N ASN A 353 -1.59 -8.53 -13.22
CA ASN A 353 -1.69 -7.37 -14.12
C ASN A 353 -2.67 -6.32 -13.59
N ILE A 354 -3.87 -6.76 -13.19
CA ILE A 354 -4.92 -5.92 -12.63
C ILE A 354 -4.48 -5.28 -11.30
N ALA A 355 -3.94 -6.07 -10.36
CA ALA A 355 -3.46 -5.56 -9.08
C ALA A 355 -2.37 -4.49 -9.23
N MET A 356 -1.43 -4.68 -10.16
CA MET A 356 -0.38 -3.70 -10.45
C MET A 356 -0.98 -2.38 -10.94
N ALA A 357 -1.88 -2.41 -11.94
CA ALA A 357 -2.45 -1.20 -12.50
C ALA A 357 -3.41 -0.47 -11.54
N TYR A 358 -4.22 -1.21 -10.78
CA TYR A 358 -5.13 -0.63 -9.77
C TYR A 358 -4.32 -0.02 -8.63
N GLY A 359 -3.22 -0.65 -8.22
CA GLY A 359 -2.31 -0.10 -7.21
C GLY A 359 -1.64 1.19 -7.68
N MET A 360 -1.17 1.23 -8.93
CA MET A 360 -0.62 2.45 -9.52
C MET A 360 -1.65 3.58 -9.61
N ARG A 361 -2.93 3.27 -9.90
CA ARG A 361 -4.01 4.27 -9.87
C ARG A 361 -4.30 4.74 -8.44
N ASP A 362 -4.54 3.82 -7.52
CA ASP A 362 -4.95 4.13 -6.14
C ASP A 362 -3.89 4.89 -5.39
N LYS A 363 -2.64 4.42 -5.48
CA LYS A 363 -1.55 4.74 -4.55
C LYS A 363 -1.89 4.24 -3.13
N PHE A 364 -0.88 4.18 -2.27
CA PHE A 364 -0.97 3.44 -0.99
C PHE A 364 -2.05 3.99 -0.05
N TYR A 365 -2.30 5.30 -0.11
CA TYR A 365 -3.30 5.96 0.72
C TYR A 365 -4.75 5.64 0.34
N GLU A 366 -5.02 5.23 -0.90
CA GLU A 366 -6.34 4.77 -1.31
C GLU A 366 -6.52 3.24 -1.20
N VAL A 367 -5.49 2.46 -0.84
CA VAL A 367 -5.64 1.00 -0.67
C VAL A 367 -6.73 0.69 0.39
N PRO A 368 -7.72 -0.17 0.09
CA PRO A 368 -8.87 -0.38 0.98
C PRO A 368 -8.48 -0.84 2.39
N LYS A 369 -9.20 -0.35 3.41
CA LYS A 369 -8.88 -0.58 4.83
C LYS A 369 -8.79 -2.06 5.18
N SER A 370 -9.64 -2.90 4.59
CA SER A 370 -9.63 -4.36 4.78
C SER A 370 -8.36 -5.05 4.31
N VAL A 371 -7.65 -4.47 3.33
CA VAL A 371 -6.32 -4.93 2.90
C VAL A 371 -5.25 -4.41 3.86
N ARG A 372 -5.30 -3.12 4.24
CA ARG A 372 -4.33 -2.52 5.16
C ARG A 372 -4.40 -3.12 6.57
N GLN A 373 -5.57 -3.59 7.01
CA GLN A 373 -5.76 -4.32 8.27
C GLN A 373 -5.26 -5.77 8.27
N ILE A 374 -4.67 -6.29 7.19
CA ILE A 374 -4.02 -7.60 7.20
C ILE A 374 -2.75 -7.53 8.07
N GLU A 375 -2.64 -8.42 9.05
CA GLU A 375 -1.57 -8.41 10.06
C GLU A 375 -0.17 -8.43 9.42
N GLY A 376 0.67 -7.46 9.82
CA GLY A 376 2.00 -7.19 9.31
C GLY A 376 2.06 -6.47 7.96
N LEU A 377 0.98 -6.45 7.17
CA LEU A 377 1.05 -6.01 5.76
C LEU A 377 1.30 -4.51 5.61
N GLU A 378 0.58 -3.66 6.34
CA GLU A 378 0.74 -2.21 6.23
C GLU A 378 2.15 -1.76 6.59
N CYS A 379 2.69 -2.23 7.72
CA CYS A 379 4.04 -1.88 8.14
C CYS A 379 5.12 -2.44 7.21
N PHE A 380 4.96 -3.68 6.73
CA PHE A 380 5.84 -4.27 5.72
C PHE A 380 5.87 -3.44 4.44
N VAL A 381 4.71 -3.05 3.91
CA VAL A 381 4.62 -2.24 2.68
C VAL A 381 5.25 -0.86 2.86
N ILE A 382 5.05 -0.19 4.00
CA ILE A 382 5.71 1.09 4.31
C ILE A 382 7.24 0.92 4.35
N GLU A 383 7.76 -0.18 4.91
CA GLU A 383 9.20 -0.44 4.91
C GLU A 383 9.74 -0.66 3.47
N ARG A 384 9.04 -1.44 2.63
CA ARG A 384 9.40 -1.64 1.22
C ARG A 384 9.35 -0.33 0.43
N MET A 385 8.36 0.53 0.69
CA MET A 385 8.26 1.88 0.12
C MET A 385 9.44 2.76 0.52
N TYR A 386 9.91 2.68 1.78
CA TYR A 386 11.07 3.44 2.24
C TYR A 386 12.36 2.95 1.59
N GLU A 387 12.54 1.63 1.48
CA GLU A 387 13.66 1.02 0.78
C GLU A 387 13.68 1.39 -0.72
N TYR A 388 12.51 1.47 -1.38
CA TYR A 388 12.37 2.04 -2.71
C TYR A 388 12.86 3.50 -2.78
N PHE A 389 12.39 4.36 -1.87
CA PHE A 389 12.79 5.77 -1.83
C PHE A 389 14.31 5.94 -1.68
N LEU A 390 14.92 5.23 -0.72
CA LEU A 390 16.38 5.27 -0.50
C LEU A 390 17.17 4.76 -1.71
N THR A 391 16.66 3.73 -2.40
CA THR A 391 17.27 3.17 -3.61
C THR A 391 17.30 4.20 -4.74
N ILE A 392 16.16 4.83 -5.06
CA ILE A 392 16.08 5.81 -6.15
C ILE A 392 16.85 7.10 -5.83
N THR A 393 16.90 7.52 -4.57
CA THR A 393 17.65 8.71 -4.14
C THR A 393 19.15 8.45 -3.93
N ASN A 394 19.64 7.24 -4.22
CA ASN A 394 21.02 6.80 -4.00
C ASN A 394 21.53 7.02 -2.56
N GLN A 395 20.62 6.99 -1.58
CA GLN A 395 20.96 7.18 -0.18
C GLN A 395 21.42 5.87 0.45
N THR A 396 22.56 5.89 1.11
CA THR A 396 23.19 4.68 1.67
C THR A 396 22.30 3.99 2.69
N SER A 397 21.83 2.78 2.36
CA SER A 397 20.98 1.95 3.22
C SER A 397 21.77 1.26 4.35
N GLU A 398 22.50 2.04 5.16
CA GLU A 398 23.37 1.61 6.28
C GLU A 398 22.80 2.01 7.67
N LYS A 399 21.76 1.35 8.24
CA LYS A 399 20.94 0.25 7.71
C LYS A 399 19.46 0.48 7.95
N VAL A 400 18.65 0.25 6.91
CA VAL A 400 17.27 -0.24 7.13
C VAL A 400 17.43 -1.70 7.54
N LYS A 401 17.61 -1.93 8.85
CA LYS A 401 17.40 -3.27 9.40
C LYS A 401 15.95 -3.60 9.13
N GLN A 402 15.72 -4.62 8.30
CA GLN A 402 14.40 -5.18 8.10
C GLN A 402 13.78 -5.49 9.47
N GLU A 403 12.85 -4.64 9.88
CA GLU A 403 12.08 -4.75 11.11
C GLU A 403 10.84 -5.61 10.84
N PHE A 404 10.31 -5.53 9.61
CA PHE A 404 9.11 -6.22 9.18
C PHE A 404 9.46 -7.39 8.24
N SER A 405 9.18 -8.61 8.70
CA SER A 405 9.28 -9.80 7.87
C SER A 405 8.26 -9.78 6.74
N LEU A 406 8.60 -10.42 5.61
CA LEU A 406 7.63 -10.71 4.54
C LEU A 406 6.41 -11.43 5.11
N VAL A 407 5.21 -10.88 4.89
CA VAL A 407 3.95 -11.48 5.34
C VAL A 407 3.70 -12.78 4.56
N PRO A 408 3.50 -13.93 5.23
CA PRO A 408 3.20 -15.20 4.56
C PRO A 408 1.92 -15.10 3.74
N THR A 409 1.95 -15.51 2.47
CA THR A 409 0.72 -15.61 1.67
C THR A 409 -0.06 -16.89 2.00
N LEU A 410 -1.32 -16.96 1.56
CA LEU A 410 -2.12 -18.18 1.70
C LEU A 410 -1.48 -19.39 0.99
N VAL A 411 -0.76 -19.17 -0.11
CA VAL A 411 -0.01 -20.24 -0.80
C VAL A 411 1.18 -20.68 0.05
N ASP A 412 1.91 -19.74 0.67
CA ASP A 412 3.05 -20.08 1.55
C ASP A 412 2.61 -20.91 2.76
N ILE A 413 1.46 -20.58 3.36
CA ILE A 413 0.87 -21.32 4.48
C ILE A 413 0.44 -22.73 4.05
N LEU A 414 -0.11 -22.87 2.85
CA LEU A 414 -0.50 -24.17 2.30
C LEU A 414 0.69 -25.03 1.88
N ASP A 415 1.82 -24.43 1.51
CA ASP A 415 3.04 -25.14 1.11
C ASP A 415 4.00 -25.43 2.28
N ASP A 416 3.81 -24.80 3.44
CA ASP A 416 4.67 -25.05 4.62
C ASP A 416 4.43 -26.44 5.24
N SER A 417 5.41 -27.33 4.99
CA SER A 417 5.50 -28.67 5.58
C SER A 417 5.53 -28.72 7.13
N GLN A 418 5.80 -27.60 7.81
CA GLN A 418 5.84 -27.50 9.28
C GLN A 418 4.46 -27.25 9.91
N THR A 419 3.46 -26.89 9.11
CA THR A 419 2.07 -26.61 9.55
C THR A 419 1.03 -27.48 8.81
N PRO A 420 1.15 -28.82 8.85
CA PRO A 420 0.25 -29.71 8.11
C PRO A 420 -1.18 -29.73 8.65
N GLN A 421 -1.42 -29.35 9.91
CA GLN A 421 -2.77 -29.36 10.47
C GLN A 421 -3.60 -28.21 9.91
N LEU A 422 -3.05 -27.00 9.86
CA LEU A 422 -3.67 -25.85 9.23
C LEU A 422 -3.92 -26.08 7.73
N LYS A 423 -2.96 -26.68 7.00
CA LYS A 423 -3.16 -27.08 5.59
C LYS A 423 -4.41 -27.95 5.43
N ASN A 424 -4.55 -29.01 6.25
CA ASN A 424 -5.71 -29.90 6.20
C ASN A 424 -7.03 -29.18 6.56
N VAL A 425 -7.03 -28.32 7.59
CA VAL A 425 -8.21 -27.55 8.01
C VAL A 425 -8.65 -26.56 6.92
N LEU A 426 -7.70 -25.85 6.31
CA LEU A 426 -7.98 -24.92 5.21
C LEU A 426 -8.51 -25.67 3.99
N SER A 427 -7.83 -26.71 3.53
CA SER A 427 -8.30 -27.54 2.41
C SER A 427 -9.72 -28.06 2.64
N TYR A 428 -10.01 -28.56 3.85
CA TYR A 428 -11.36 -29.02 4.21
C TYR A 428 -12.40 -27.90 4.26
N LYS A 429 -12.05 -26.72 4.79
CA LYS A 429 -12.95 -25.54 4.82
C LYS A 429 -13.26 -25.06 3.40
N PHE A 430 -12.27 -24.97 2.52
CA PHE A 430 -12.48 -24.60 1.12
C PHE A 430 -13.23 -25.68 0.33
N ASP A 431 -13.04 -26.96 0.64
CA ASP A 431 -13.88 -28.03 0.08
C ASP A 431 -15.34 -27.92 0.53
N LEU A 432 -15.61 -27.50 1.77
CA LEU A 432 -16.96 -27.23 2.26
C LEU A 432 -17.57 -25.99 1.58
N VAL A 433 -16.83 -24.89 1.42
CA VAL A 433 -17.32 -23.70 0.68
C VAL A 433 -17.59 -24.04 -0.79
N SER A 434 -16.74 -24.87 -1.41
CA SER A 434 -16.94 -25.32 -2.80
C SER A 434 -18.14 -26.25 -2.97
N LYS A 435 -18.50 -26.97 -1.92
CA LYS A 435 -19.70 -27.78 -1.83
C LYS A 435 -20.86 -26.88 -1.40
N ASN A 436 -21.44 -26.19 -2.39
CA ASN A 436 -22.79 -25.63 -2.30
C ASN A 436 -23.87 -26.75 -2.27
N LEU A 437 -23.60 -27.78 -1.47
CA LEU A 437 -24.43 -28.94 -1.23
C LEU A 437 -25.37 -28.60 -0.10
N LYS A 438 -26.67 -28.66 -0.40
CA LYS A 438 -27.63 -29.25 0.52
C LYS A 438 -27.10 -30.64 0.88
N GLN A 439 -26.25 -30.72 1.91
CA GLN A 439 -25.71 -31.98 2.37
C GLN A 439 -26.87 -32.85 2.79
N ILE A 440 -26.82 -34.11 2.36
CA ILE A 440 -27.69 -35.09 2.96
C ILE A 440 -26.88 -35.82 3.98
N VAL A 441 -27.36 -35.66 5.21
CA VAL A 441 -27.03 -36.49 6.34
C VAL A 441 -28.07 -37.61 6.34
N SER A 442 -27.62 -38.87 6.32
CA SER A 442 -28.51 -40.00 6.62
C SER A 442 -28.40 -40.32 8.11
N VAL A 443 -29.52 -40.36 8.82
CA VAL A 443 -29.60 -40.61 10.26
C VAL A 443 -30.66 -41.68 10.50
N GLY A 444 -30.22 -42.92 10.76
CA GLY A 444 -31.14 -44.06 10.89
C GLY A 444 -31.84 -44.38 9.56
N GLU A 445 -33.17 -44.54 9.61
CA GLU A 445 -34.00 -45.03 8.49
C GLU A 445 -34.32 -43.97 7.41
N HIS A 446 -33.72 -42.78 7.47
CA HIS A 446 -33.96 -41.73 6.47
C HIS A 446 -32.69 -41.41 5.68
N THR A 447 -32.80 -41.66 4.38
CA THR A 447 -31.79 -41.41 3.35
C THR A 447 -32.33 -40.37 2.37
N TYR A 448 -31.47 -39.51 1.88
CA TYR A 448 -31.69 -38.68 0.69
C TYR A 448 -30.37 -38.75 -0.10
N VAL A 449 -30.40 -38.82 -1.44
CA VAL A 449 -29.19 -38.79 -2.28
C VAL A 449 -29.55 -38.05 -3.57
N PRO A 450 -28.75 -37.08 -4.07
CA PRO A 450 -28.94 -36.54 -5.41
C PRO A 450 -28.40 -37.55 -6.42
N GLU A 451 -29.13 -37.80 -7.50
CA GLU A 451 -29.09 -39.06 -8.27
C GLU A 451 -27.74 -39.52 -8.89
N HIS A 452 -26.65 -38.75 -8.82
CA HIS A 452 -25.36 -39.08 -9.46
C HIS A 452 -24.09 -38.87 -8.59
N PRO A 453 -23.80 -39.75 -7.61
CA PRO A 453 -22.58 -39.67 -6.79
C PRO A 453 -21.29 -40.04 -7.57
N GLU A 454 -21.37 -41.01 -8.49
CA GLU A 454 -20.23 -41.57 -9.25
C GLU A 454 -19.44 -40.50 -10.04
N LYS A 455 -20.12 -39.44 -10.50
CA LYS A 455 -19.50 -38.36 -11.29
C LYS A 455 -18.65 -37.41 -10.45
N LEU A 456 -18.76 -37.45 -9.11
CA LEU A 456 -17.91 -36.68 -8.18
C LEU A 456 -16.52 -37.32 -7.96
N ILE A 457 -16.29 -38.55 -8.46
CA ILE A 457 -15.05 -39.31 -8.22
C ILE A 457 -14.13 -39.34 -9.46
N LYS A 458 -14.57 -38.79 -10.62
CA LYS A 458 -13.83 -38.89 -11.89
C LYS A 458 -13.33 -37.58 -12.52
N ILE A 459 -13.43 -36.48 -11.80
CA ILE A 459 -12.77 -35.23 -12.14
C ILE A 459 -12.06 -34.77 -10.88
N LEU A 460 -10.72 -34.73 -10.96
CA LEU A 460 -9.81 -33.73 -10.37
C LEU A 460 -8.40 -34.37 -10.30
N PRO A 461 -7.48 -34.01 -11.19
CA PRO A 461 -6.10 -34.48 -11.10
C PRO A 461 -5.38 -33.73 -9.98
N SER A 462 -4.68 -34.47 -9.13
CA SER A 462 -3.85 -33.92 -8.05
C SER A 462 -2.77 -32.98 -8.61
N ASN A 463 -2.98 -31.66 -8.47
CA ASN A 463 -1.99 -30.60 -8.66
C ASN A 463 -2.52 -29.26 -8.11
N GLU A 464 -1.62 -28.29 -7.89
CA GLU A 464 -1.85 -26.98 -7.24
C GLU A 464 -3.01 -26.14 -7.85
N SER A 465 -3.41 -26.42 -9.10
CA SER A 465 -4.39 -25.65 -9.87
C SER A 465 -5.85 -25.74 -9.37
N GLU A 466 -6.21 -26.75 -8.58
CA GLU A 466 -7.60 -26.90 -8.10
C GLU A 466 -7.98 -25.84 -7.07
N PHE A 467 -7.03 -25.47 -6.19
CA PHE A 467 -7.22 -24.48 -5.14
C PHE A 467 -7.41 -23.07 -5.72
N GLU A 468 -6.53 -22.69 -6.67
CA GLU A 468 -6.60 -21.43 -7.40
C GLU A 468 -7.98 -21.23 -8.07
N ALA A 469 -8.46 -22.24 -8.80
CA ALA A 469 -9.76 -22.18 -9.46
C ALA A 469 -10.95 -22.04 -8.48
N LYS A 470 -10.89 -22.70 -7.31
CA LYS A 470 -11.91 -22.56 -6.25
C LYS A 470 -11.91 -21.16 -5.63
N MET A 471 -10.73 -20.63 -5.28
CA MET A 471 -10.58 -19.27 -4.72
C MET A 471 -11.07 -18.20 -5.69
N ILE A 472 -10.72 -18.32 -6.97
CA ILE A 472 -11.14 -17.39 -8.03
C ILE A 472 -12.67 -17.40 -8.19
N ALA A 473 -13.33 -18.55 -8.10
CA ALA A 473 -14.75 -18.67 -8.47
C ALA A 473 -15.76 -18.22 -7.39
N GLN A 474 -15.37 -18.21 -6.11
CA GLN A 474 -16.32 -18.27 -4.97
C GLN A 474 -16.41 -17.01 -4.09
N ARG A 475 -15.94 -15.84 -4.56
CA ARG A 475 -15.91 -14.58 -3.77
C ARG A 475 -15.12 -14.66 -2.45
N ALA A 476 -14.22 -15.63 -2.33
CA ALA A 476 -13.55 -16.01 -1.08
C ALA A 476 -12.56 -14.98 -0.50
N PHE A 477 -12.68 -13.68 -0.80
CA PHE A 477 -12.05 -12.64 0.01
C PHE A 477 -12.90 -12.26 1.22
N GLU A 478 -14.23 -12.16 1.06
CA GLU A 478 -15.13 -11.76 2.15
C GLU A 478 -15.28 -12.87 3.21
N ASP A 479 -15.25 -14.14 2.79
CA ASP A 479 -15.38 -15.31 3.67
C ASP A 479 -14.05 -15.78 4.30
N VAL A 480 -12.92 -15.18 3.92
CA VAL A 480 -11.57 -15.54 4.38
C VAL A 480 -11.00 -14.44 5.27
N ASP A 481 -11.15 -14.64 6.57
CA ASP A 481 -10.43 -13.88 7.59
C ASP A 481 -8.93 -14.25 7.54
N PHE A 482 -8.15 -13.46 6.80
CA PHE A 482 -6.70 -13.62 6.69
C PHE A 482 -5.98 -13.52 8.03
N ASN A 483 -6.45 -12.65 8.94
CA ASN A 483 -5.83 -12.46 10.25
C ASN A 483 -6.03 -13.69 11.15
N PHE A 484 -7.23 -14.28 11.12
CA PHE A 484 -7.47 -15.55 11.80
C PHE A 484 -6.58 -16.69 11.25
N ILE A 485 -6.34 -16.74 9.93
CA ILE A 485 -5.45 -17.75 9.32
C ILE A 485 -3.98 -17.51 9.71
N LEU A 486 -3.49 -16.27 9.64
CA LEU A 486 -2.13 -15.89 10.03
C LEU A 486 -1.87 -16.21 11.51
N LYS A 487 -2.83 -15.91 12.38
CA LYS A 487 -2.77 -16.26 13.80
C LYS A 487 -2.67 -17.77 14.03
N LEU A 488 -3.53 -18.58 13.39
CA LEU A 488 -3.48 -20.04 13.52
C LEU A 488 -2.14 -20.62 13.00
N TYR A 489 -1.57 -20.02 11.96
CA TYR A 489 -0.29 -20.43 11.39
C TYR A 489 0.87 -20.20 12.36
N GLU A 490 0.93 -19.02 12.99
CA GLU A 490 1.94 -18.73 14.02
C GLU A 490 1.74 -19.57 15.29
N GLU A 491 0.50 -19.86 15.69
CA GLU A 491 0.19 -20.80 16.78
C GLU A 491 0.70 -22.23 16.48
N GLU A 492 0.46 -22.77 15.27
CA GLU A 492 0.99 -24.10 14.89
C GLU A 492 2.53 -24.09 14.79
N LYS A 493 3.14 -23.02 14.26
CA LYS A 493 4.61 -22.88 14.24
C LYS A 493 5.24 -22.84 15.62
N ALA A 494 4.66 -22.06 16.54
CA ALA A 494 5.13 -22.01 17.93
C ALA A 494 5.07 -23.39 18.60
N LEU A 495 3.98 -24.14 18.34
CA LEU A 495 3.76 -25.49 18.86
C LEU A 495 4.71 -26.54 18.23
N THR A 496 4.95 -26.50 16.92
CA THR A 496 5.95 -27.34 16.23
C THR A 496 7.35 -27.07 16.77
N LYS A 497 7.73 -25.80 16.95
CA LYS A 497 9.02 -25.38 17.54
C LYS A 497 9.17 -25.86 18.99
N ALA A 498 8.10 -25.79 19.79
CA ALA A 498 8.08 -26.30 21.16
C ALA A 498 8.25 -27.83 21.21
N ARG A 499 7.56 -28.58 20.32
CA ARG A 499 7.74 -30.03 20.17
C ARG A 499 9.15 -30.42 19.79
N MET A 500 9.75 -29.75 18.79
CA MET A 500 11.15 -29.97 18.40
C MET A 500 12.12 -29.71 19.56
N LYS A 501 11.90 -28.64 20.35
CA LYS A 501 12.71 -28.34 21.54
C LYS A 501 12.60 -29.44 22.59
N LEU A 502 11.40 -29.96 22.85
CA LEU A 502 11.16 -31.06 23.79
C LEU A 502 11.85 -32.35 23.32
N VAL A 503 11.70 -32.73 22.05
CA VAL A 503 12.39 -33.90 21.47
C VAL A 503 13.91 -33.76 21.58
N ASN A 504 14.45 -32.58 21.29
CA ASN A 504 15.88 -32.29 21.45
C ASN A 504 16.36 -32.26 22.91
N GLN A 505 15.46 -32.13 23.89
CA GLN A 505 15.78 -32.28 25.32
C GLN A 505 15.70 -33.76 25.74
N LEU A 506 14.70 -34.50 25.26
CA LEU A 506 14.57 -35.94 25.49
C LEU A 506 15.74 -36.73 24.89
N ASN A 507 16.19 -36.39 23.69
CA ASN A 507 17.35 -37.01 23.03
C ASN A 507 18.72 -36.67 23.70
N LYS A 508 18.74 -35.84 24.75
CA LYS A 508 19.94 -35.49 25.53
C LYS A 508 19.94 -36.14 26.93
N LEU A 509 18.86 -36.82 27.30
CA LEU A 509 18.70 -37.60 28.52
C LEU A 509 18.97 -39.08 28.22
#